data_AF-A0A3G8C7W6-F1
#
_entry.id   AF-A0A3G8C7W6-F1
#
_cell.length_a   1.000
_cell.length_b   1.000
_cell.length_c   1.000
_cell.angle_alpha   90.00
_cell.angle_beta   90.00
_cell.angle_gamma   90.00
#
_symmetry.space_group_name_H-M   'P 1'
#
loop_
_entity.id
_entity.type
_entity.pdbx_description
1 polymer ?
#
loop_
_entity_poly.entity_id
_entity_poly.type
_entity_poly.pdbx_seq_one_letter_code
_entity_poly.pdbx_strand_id
1 'polypeptide(L)'
;MARQEINIGAAPTGVGGDTPRSASIKINAMTQELFARQAQLGTAATQNVVTASDDFTPGRVAMMGHAGWGAEPIPKQPTDDANELPRVSGLFQFGNGGVNLPNPFVQILQVANSGGYVWQTAKAMLDESIFTRGRRGDGLWSPWRAEINTSVFALGFGQGVTPGELIGLSSAQTASPNKANTGLYSYYNHPDGVPGFGAISVLSQAWGHDPQWRAQLSMAVSGDGIHFRQFSVNPGATAPNWRSILHNGNAISGVFDAGPSGVLPINSGLIERGGTLDNWYFRFAGGLQICQQRFTGYTAGVARNVGWLAGFADTPVAVFHSVYPSVNWDTTARSYGNAGSYFFLSDQTLNNIVTMTAIGRWHA
;
A
#
# COMPACT_ATOMS: atom_id res chain seq x y z
N MET A 1 -45.32 27.60 -42.07
CA MET A 1 -45.95 27.96 -43.35
C MET A 1 -44.98 28.78 -44.16
N ALA A 2 -45.02 28.73 -45.50
CA ALA A 2 -44.23 29.63 -46.32
C ALA A 2 -44.75 31.06 -46.19
N ARG A 3 -43.85 32.06 -46.27
CA ARG A 3 -44.24 33.48 -46.31
C ARG A 3 -45.10 33.71 -47.56
N GLN A 4 -46.23 34.39 -47.39
CA GLN A 4 -47.06 34.87 -48.50
C GLN A 4 -46.89 36.38 -48.60
N GLU A 5 -46.49 36.87 -49.77
CA GLU A 5 -46.32 38.31 -50.00
C GLU A 5 -47.68 38.98 -50.25
N ILE A 6 -47.90 40.13 -49.61
CA ILE A 6 -49.13 40.92 -49.82
C ILE A 6 -48.95 41.76 -51.09
N ASN A 7 -49.72 41.45 -52.14
CA ASN A 7 -49.72 42.19 -53.40
C ASN A 7 -51.07 42.90 -53.61
N ILE A 8 -51.03 44.23 -53.77
CA ILE A 8 -52.21 45.11 -53.96
C ILE A 8 -52.19 45.84 -55.32
N GLY A 9 -51.45 45.29 -56.30
CA GLY A 9 -51.40 45.77 -57.69
C GLY A 9 -50.56 47.02 -57.91
N ALA A 10 -50.51 47.50 -59.16
CA ALA A 10 -49.74 48.67 -59.59
C ALA A 10 -50.35 50.00 -59.10
N ALA A 11 -49.50 50.98 -58.80
CA ALA A 11 -49.93 52.30 -58.34
C ALA A 11 -50.70 53.07 -59.44
N PRO A 12 -51.83 53.75 -59.14
CA PRO A 12 -52.47 54.65 -60.07
C PRO A 12 -51.54 55.84 -60.38
N THR A 13 -51.45 56.22 -61.65
CA THR A 13 -50.52 57.24 -62.16
C THR A 13 -50.86 58.68 -61.76
N GLY A 14 -51.77 58.88 -60.79
CA GLY A 14 -52.22 60.18 -60.30
C GLY A 14 -51.37 60.64 -59.11
N VAL A 15 -50.87 61.88 -59.18
CA VAL A 15 -50.05 62.53 -58.15
C VAL A 15 -50.89 62.77 -56.88
N GLY A 16 -50.94 61.76 -56.00
CA GLY A 16 -51.70 61.81 -54.76
C GLY A 16 -51.43 60.60 -53.87
N GLY A 17 -50.41 60.73 -53.02
CA GLY A 17 -50.08 59.90 -51.85
C GLY A 17 -50.76 58.53 -51.73
N ASP A 18 -50.15 57.51 -52.31
CA ASP A 18 -50.55 56.11 -52.13
C ASP A 18 -49.98 55.54 -50.80
N THR A 19 -50.45 56.13 -49.71
CA THR A 19 -50.10 55.78 -48.34
C THR A 19 -50.38 54.30 -48.02
N PRO A 20 -51.48 53.67 -48.50
CA PRO A 20 -51.72 52.25 -48.30
C PRO A 20 -50.69 51.33 -48.98
N ARG A 21 -50.26 51.60 -50.23
CA ARG A 21 -49.21 50.78 -50.87
C ARG A 21 -47.87 50.86 -50.18
N SER A 22 -47.49 52.06 -49.77
CA SER A 22 -46.26 52.29 -49.02
C SER A 22 -46.26 51.50 -47.69
N ALA A 23 -47.41 51.37 -47.03
CA ALA A 23 -47.58 50.55 -45.85
C ALA A 23 -47.42 49.05 -46.14
N SER A 24 -48.02 48.53 -47.22
CA SER A 24 -47.89 47.11 -47.60
C SER A 24 -46.46 46.69 -47.95
N ILE A 25 -45.69 47.54 -48.65
CA ILE A 25 -44.27 47.29 -48.93
C ILE A 25 -43.48 47.16 -47.62
N LYS A 26 -43.73 48.07 -46.66
CA LYS A 26 -43.06 48.03 -45.35
C LYS A 26 -43.45 46.77 -44.55
N ILE A 27 -44.72 46.34 -44.61
CA ILE A 27 -45.17 45.10 -43.98
C ILE A 27 -44.48 43.88 -44.62
N ASN A 28 -44.37 43.83 -45.95
CA ASN A 28 -43.63 42.78 -46.64
C ASN A 28 -42.14 42.74 -46.22
N ALA A 29 -41.49 43.89 -46.09
CA ALA A 29 -40.11 43.96 -45.60
C ALA A 29 -39.96 43.49 -44.13
N MET A 30 -40.83 43.96 -43.22
CA MET A 30 -40.80 43.54 -41.82
C MET A 30 -41.11 42.04 -41.65
N THR A 31 -42.07 41.51 -42.42
CA THR A 31 -42.38 40.07 -42.40
C THR A 31 -41.23 39.25 -42.98
N GLN A 32 -40.54 39.72 -44.02
CA GLN A 32 -39.34 39.05 -44.52
C GLN A 32 -38.25 38.93 -43.45
N GLU A 33 -38.01 39.99 -42.69
CA GLU A 33 -37.04 39.98 -41.60
C GLU A 33 -37.40 38.96 -40.52
N LEU A 34 -38.67 38.90 -40.09
CA LEU A 34 -39.14 37.93 -39.09
C LEU A 34 -38.96 36.48 -39.56
N PHE A 35 -39.34 36.17 -40.81
CA PHE A 35 -39.17 34.84 -41.37
C PHE A 35 -37.68 34.46 -41.53
N ALA A 36 -36.82 35.42 -41.90
CA ALA A 36 -35.38 35.20 -41.97
C ALA A 36 -34.79 34.89 -40.58
N ARG A 37 -35.17 35.63 -39.54
CA ARG A 37 -34.77 35.37 -38.15
C ARG A 37 -35.27 34.01 -37.66
N GLN A 38 -36.52 33.65 -37.95
CA GLN A 38 -37.07 32.34 -37.59
C GLN A 38 -36.33 31.19 -38.30
N ALA A 39 -35.98 31.37 -39.58
CA ALA A 39 -35.21 30.38 -40.32
C ALA A 39 -33.80 30.18 -39.74
N GLN A 40 -33.16 31.25 -39.23
CA GLN A 40 -31.86 31.16 -38.57
C GLN A 40 -31.89 30.34 -37.26
N LEU A 41 -33.02 30.31 -36.57
CA LEU A 41 -33.21 29.52 -35.35
C LEU A 41 -33.48 28.02 -35.63
N GLY A 42 -33.76 27.65 -36.89
CA GLY A 42 -33.99 26.26 -37.30
C GLY A 42 -35.12 25.57 -36.53
N THR A 43 -34.90 24.31 -36.14
CA THR A 43 -35.91 23.52 -35.40
C THR A 43 -36.14 24.02 -33.98
N ALA A 44 -35.20 24.77 -33.38
CA ALA A 44 -35.38 25.33 -32.05
C ALA A 44 -36.51 26.36 -32.00
N ALA A 45 -36.81 27.02 -33.13
CA ALA A 45 -37.86 28.03 -33.23
C ALA A 45 -39.27 27.52 -32.90
N THR A 46 -39.49 26.21 -32.99
CA THR A 46 -40.80 25.57 -32.76
C THR A 46 -40.82 24.65 -31.54
N GLN A 47 -39.70 24.52 -30.83
CA GLN A 47 -39.60 23.69 -29.64
C GLN A 47 -39.87 24.52 -28.39
N ASN A 48 -40.49 23.90 -27.38
CA ASN A 48 -40.63 24.52 -26.08
C ASN A 48 -39.27 24.60 -25.40
N VAL A 49 -39.01 25.71 -24.70
CA VAL A 49 -37.83 25.83 -23.83
C VAL A 49 -38.10 25.05 -22.55
N VAL A 50 -37.05 24.49 -21.94
CA VAL A 50 -37.17 23.88 -20.61
C VAL A 50 -37.71 24.89 -19.59
N THR A 51 -38.58 24.43 -18.69
CA THR A 51 -39.28 25.32 -17.74
C THR A 51 -38.59 25.43 -16.38
N ALA A 52 -37.64 24.53 -16.08
CA ALA A 52 -36.86 24.48 -14.85
C ALA A 52 -35.53 23.75 -15.07
N SER A 53 -34.62 23.78 -14.10
CA SER A 53 -33.33 23.09 -14.19
C SER A 53 -33.49 21.56 -14.21
N ASP A 54 -34.55 21.03 -13.61
CA ASP A 54 -34.92 19.62 -13.52
C ASP A 54 -35.98 19.16 -14.54
N ASP A 55 -36.27 19.98 -15.55
CA ASP A 55 -37.18 19.61 -16.64
C ASP A 55 -36.49 18.73 -17.69
N PHE A 56 -36.51 17.41 -17.45
CA PHE A 56 -35.89 16.43 -18.34
C PHE A 56 -36.80 15.95 -19.49
N THR A 57 -37.82 16.74 -19.87
CA THR A 57 -38.74 16.39 -20.96
C THR A 57 -37.99 16.33 -22.31
N PRO A 58 -37.97 15.18 -23.01
CA PRO A 58 -37.29 15.07 -24.29
C PRO A 58 -37.84 16.06 -25.35
N GLY A 59 -36.95 16.60 -26.18
CA GLY A 59 -37.31 17.47 -27.31
C GLY A 59 -37.34 18.97 -27.00
N ARG A 60 -37.24 19.37 -25.73
CA ARG A 60 -37.17 20.79 -25.34
C ARG A 60 -35.79 21.41 -25.58
N VAL A 61 -35.76 22.72 -25.80
CA VAL A 61 -34.50 23.49 -25.92
C VAL A 61 -33.91 23.70 -24.54
N ALA A 62 -32.69 23.20 -24.32
CA ALA A 62 -31.95 23.41 -23.08
C ALA A 62 -31.51 24.88 -22.94
N MET A 63 -31.63 25.42 -21.74
CA MET A 63 -31.13 26.76 -21.37
C MET A 63 -29.89 26.65 -20.47
N MET A 64 -29.17 27.76 -20.28
CA MET A 64 -28.10 27.82 -19.28
C MET A 64 -28.66 27.45 -17.89
N GLY A 65 -27.97 26.58 -17.15
CA GLY A 65 -28.44 26.04 -15.87
C GLY A 65 -29.31 24.78 -15.98
N HIS A 66 -29.72 24.36 -17.18
CA HIS A 66 -30.45 23.10 -17.36
C HIS A 66 -29.57 21.91 -16.95
N ALA A 67 -30.16 20.92 -16.26
CA ALA A 67 -29.45 19.78 -15.69
C ALA A 67 -28.31 20.16 -14.72
N GLY A 68 -28.35 21.37 -14.13
CA GLY A 68 -27.33 21.91 -13.23
C GLY A 68 -26.07 22.46 -13.93
N TRP A 69 -26.02 22.46 -15.26
CA TRP A 69 -24.84 22.93 -15.98
C TRP A 69 -24.72 24.46 -15.96
N GLY A 70 -23.65 24.98 -15.34
CA GLY A 70 -23.42 26.42 -15.25
C GLY A 70 -24.36 27.15 -14.28
N ALA A 71 -25.02 26.40 -13.39
CA ALA A 71 -25.84 26.90 -12.29
C ALA A 71 -25.64 26.01 -11.05
N GLU A 72 -26.49 26.18 -10.03
CA GLU A 72 -26.50 25.30 -8.87
C GLU A 72 -26.84 23.84 -9.28
N PRO A 73 -26.16 22.83 -8.71
CA PRO A 73 -26.51 21.44 -8.90
C PRO A 73 -27.97 21.16 -8.51
N ILE A 74 -28.60 20.19 -9.17
CA ILE A 74 -29.99 19.85 -8.90
C ILE A 74 -30.10 19.18 -7.53
N PRO A 75 -30.81 19.80 -6.56
CA PRO A 75 -30.92 19.24 -5.22
C PRO A 75 -31.74 17.95 -5.24
N LYS A 76 -31.30 16.98 -4.45
CA LYS A 76 -31.96 15.68 -4.24
C LYS A 76 -32.38 15.52 -2.80
N GLN A 77 -33.53 14.87 -2.62
CA GLN A 77 -34.09 14.58 -1.31
C GLN A 77 -33.36 13.40 -0.67
N PRO A 78 -33.37 13.29 0.68
CA PRO A 78 -32.76 12.15 1.38
C PRO A 78 -33.36 10.77 1.01
N THR A 79 -34.54 10.76 0.40
CA THR A 79 -35.22 9.56 -0.10
C THR A 79 -34.90 9.23 -1.56
N ASP A 80 -34.26 10.14 -2.29
CA ASP A 80 -33.95 9.92 -3.70
C ASP A 80 -32.85 8.87 -3.86
N ASP A 81 -32.99 8.02 -4.88
CA ASP A 81 -32.02 6.99 -5.20
C ASP A 81 -31.08 7.45 -6.33
N ALA A 82 -29.77 7.42 -6.09
CA ALA A 82 -28.78 7.71 -7.11
C ALA A 82 -28.84 6.75 -8.31
N ASN A 83 -29.41 5.55 -8.15
CA ASN A 83 -29.64 4.59 -9.23
C ASN A 83 -30.77 5.01 -10.18
N GLU A 84 -31.70 5.83 -9.69
CA GLU A 84 -32.93 6.27 -10.36
C GLU A 84 -32.82 7.70 -10.91
N LEU A 85 -31.62 8.29 -10.87
CA LEU A 85 -31.40 9.59 -11.51
C LEU A 85 -31.83 9.56 -12.99
N PRO A 86 -32.45 10.64 -13.49
CA PRO A 86 -32.90 10.75 -14.87
C PRO A 86 -31.74 10.46 -15.83
N ARG A 87 -32.00 9.80 -16.96
CA ARG A 87 -30.97 9.40 -17.95
C ARG A 87 -30.49 10.57 -18.81
N VAL A 88 -29.96 11.59 -18.15
CA VAL A 88 -29.42 12.81 -18.76
C VAL A 88 -28.04 13.08 -18.19
N SER A 89 -27.23 13.83 -18.94
CA SER A 89 -25.96 14.34 -18.43
C SER A 89 -26.23 15.58 -17.58
N GLY A 90 -25.81 15.58 -16.33
CA GLY A 90 -26.16 16.64 -15.37
C GLY A 90 -25.40 16.55 -14.06
N LEU A 91 -25.56 17.61 -13.26
CA LEU A 91 -25.02 17.75 -11.91
C LEU A 91 -26.16 17.65 -10.89
N PHE A 92 -26.05 16.68 -10.00
CA PHE A 92 -27.04 16.38 -8.95
C PHE A 92 -26.38 16.49 -7.58
N GLN A 93 -27.07 17.00 -6.58
CA GLN A 93 -26.53 17.17 -5.23
C GLN A 93 -27.39 16.50 -4.18
N PHE A 94 -26.77 15.60 -3.43
CA PHE A 94 -27.33 14.95 -2.25
C PHE A 94 -26.75 15.66 -1.02
N GLY A 95 -27.49 16.65 -0.52
CA GLY A 95 -27.05 17.55 0.55
C GLY A 95 -27.32 17.04 1.97
N ASN A 96 -28.02 15.92 2.14
CA ASN A 96 -28.35 15.37 3.45
C ASN A 96 -28.73 13.87 3.36
N GLY A 97 -27.89 13.06 2.70
CA GLY A 97 -28.15 11.66 2.44
C GLY A 97 -28.90 11.39 1.13
N GLY A 98 -29.30 10.13 0.95
CA GLY A 98 -29.89 9.56 -0.26
C GLY A 98 -29.69 8.04 -0.26
N VAL A 99 -30.26 7.36 -1.26
CA VAL A 99 -30.13 5.91 -1.42
C VAL A 99 -29.05 5.59 -2.46
N ASN A 100 -28.31 4.49 -2.24
CA ASN A 100 -27.22 4.02 -3.12
C ASN A 100 -26.11 5.04 -3.37
N LEU A 101 -25.76 5.82 -2.34
CA LEU A 101 -24.65 6.77 -2.37
C LEU A 101 -23.36 6.16 -1.79
N PRO A 102 -22.17 6.60 -2.22
CA PRO A 102 -20.90 6.21 -1.60
C PRO A 102 -20.61 7.00 -0.31
N ASN A 103 -21.24 8.17 -0.15
CA ASN A 103 -21.10 9.08 0.99
C ASN A 103 -22.41 9.88 1.16
N PRO A 104 -22.83 10.23 2.39
CA PRO A 104 -24.09 10.97 2.64
C PRO A 104 -24.13 12.39 2.05
N PHE A 105 -23.00 13.03 1.79
CA PHE A 105 -22.93 14.41 1.27
C PHE A 105 -22.13 14.43 -0.03
N VAL A 106 -22.80 14.28 -1.17
CA VAL A 106 -22.13 14.17 -2.48
C VAL A 106 -22.74 15.05 -3.57
N GLN A 107 -21.89 15.52 -4.48
CA GLN A 107 -22.28 16.02 -5.79
C GLN A 107 -21.98 14.94 -6.84
N ILE A 108 -22.98 14.52 -7.59
CA ILE A 108 -22.87 13.53 -8.66
C ILE A 108 -22.88 14.25 -10.00
N LEU A 109 -21.76 14.16 -10.70
CA LEU A 109 -21.72 14.36 -12.14
C LEU A 109 -22.15 13.06 -12.82
N GLN A 110 -23.27 13.12 -13.53
CA GLN A 110 -23.72 12.03 -14.38
C GLN A 110 -23.46 12.34 -15.84
N VAL A 111 -22.95 11.35 -16.56
CA VAL A 111 -22.83 11.38 -18.02
C VAL A 111 -23.64 10.22 -18.58
N ALA A 112 -24.71 10.56 -19.31
CA ALA A 112 -25.56 9.58 -20.00
C ALA A 112 -25.29 9.65 -21.51
N ASN A 113 -24.99 8.51 -22.12
CA ASN A 113 -24.74 8.39 -23.55
C ASN A 113 -25.95 7.74 -24.26
N SER A 114 -26.21 8.11 -25.52
CA SER A 114 -27.25 7.52 -26.38
C SER A 114 -27.16 5.99 -26.52
N GLY A 115 -25.99 5.40 -26.34
CA GLY A 115 -25.80 3.94 -26.31
C GLY A 115 -26.32 3.23 -25.06
N GLY A 116 -26.99 3.95 -24.15
CA GLY A 116 -27.54 3.44 -22.89
C GLY A 116 -26.52 3.37 -21.75
N TYR A 117 -25.25 3.73 -21.99
CA TYR A 117 -24.24 3.76 -20.94
C TYR A 117 -24.43 4.99 -20.05
N VAL A 118 -24.45 4.77 -18.75
CA VAL A 118 -24.51 5.85 -17.75
C VAL A 118 -23.30 5.73 -16.84
N TRP A 119 -22.59 6.83 -16.69
CA TRP A 119 -21.45 6.98 -15.80
C TRP A 119 -21.78 8.00 -14.72
N GLN A 120 -21.40 7.70 -13.49
CA GLN A 120 -21.54 8.63 -12.37
C GLN A 120 -20.20 8.82 -11.70
N THR A 121 -19.85 10.08 -11.47
CA THR A 121 -18.73 10.52 -10.65
C THR A 121 -19.30 11.27 -9.47
N ALA A 122 -19.16 10.73 -8.26
CA ALA A 122 -19.58 11.37 -7.03
C ALA A 122 -18.37 12.01 -6.35
N LYS A 123 -18.41 13.32 -6.13
CA LYS A 123 -17.47 14.04 -5.27
C LYS A 123 -18.12 14.29 -3.92
N ALA A 124 -17.54 13.75 -2.86
CA ALA A 124 -17.98 14.04 -1.50
C ALA A 124 -17.63 15.48 -1.13
N MET A 125 -18.58 16.16 -0.51
CA MET A 125 -18.49 17.59 -0.21
C MET A 125 -17.69 17.88 1.07
N LEU A 126 -17.54 16.89 1.96
CA LEU A 126 -16.91 17.08 3.27
C LEU A 126 -15.46 16.58 3.35
N ASP A 127 -15.12 15.51 2.63
CA ASP A 127 -13.79 14.88 2.67
C ASP A 127 -13.08 14.85 1.31
N GLU A 128 -13.69 15.48 0.29
CA GLU A 128 -13.21 15.56 -1.08
C GLU A 128 -12.96 14.21 -1.79
N SER A 129 -13.41 13.10 -1.21
CA SER A 129 -13.28 11.78 -1.83
C SER A 129 -14.08 11.71 -3.14
N ILE A 130 -13.50 11.06 -4.15
CA ILE A 130 -14.11 10.90 -5.47
C ILE A 130 -14.43 9.44 -5.68
N PHE A 131 -15.63 9.15 -6.17
CA PHE A 131 -16.07 7.79 -6.47
C PHE A 131 -16.62 7.72 -7.88
N THR A 132 -16.36 6.63 -8.58
CA THR A 132 -16.93 6.36 -9.89
C THR A 132 -17.64 5.02 -9.96
N ARG A 133 -18.69 4.99 -10.78
CA ARG A 133 -19.39 3.77 -11.18
C ARG A 133 -20.03 3.95 -12.54
N GLY A 134 -20.49 2.84 -13.12
CA GLY A 134 -21.26 2.88 -14.36
C GLY A 134 -22.24 1.73 -14.47
N ARG A 135 -23.17 1.88 -15.41
CA ARG A 135 -24.06 0.82 -15.87
C ARG A 135 -24.24 0.88 -17.38
N ARG A 136 -24.72 -0.22 -17.96
CA ARG A 136 -25.11 -0.32 -19.37
C ARG A 136 -26.62 -0.55 -19.45
N GLY A 137 -27.33 0.35 -20.12
CA GLY A 137 -28.78 0.34 -20.28
C GLY A 137 -29.51 0.32 -18.94
N ASP A 138 -30.53 -0.53 -18.85
CA ASP A 138 -31.28 -0.89 -17.65
C ASP A 138 -30.58 -1.94 -16.76
N GLY A 139 -29.31 -2.25 -17.05
CA GLY A 139 -28.54 -3.23 -16.29
C GLY A 139 -28.18 -2.78 -14.87
N LEU A 140 -27.62 -3.72 -14.11
CA LEU A 140 -27.14 -3.48 -12.76
C LEU A 140 -26.00 -2.44 -12.74
N TRP A 141 -26.00 -1.60 -11.70
CA TRP A 141 -24.88 -0.70 -11.43
C TRP A 141 -23.66 -1.49 -10.97
N SER A 142 -22.48 -1.11 -11.47
CA SER A 142 -21.25 -1.50 -10.81
C SER A 142 -21.23 -0.92 -9.39
N PRO A 143 -20.55 -1.57 -8.43
CA PRO A 143 -20.32 -0.94 -7.13
C PRO A 143 -19.59 0.39 -7.30
N TRP A 144 -19.81 1.30 -6.36
CA TRP A 144 -19.00 2.51 -6.25
C TRP A 144 -17.55 2.13 -5.99
N ARG A 145 -16.64 2.71 -6.78
CA ARG A 145 -15.20 2.57 -6.58
C ARG A 145 -14.65 3.92 -6.21
N ALA A 146 -13.95 4.00 -5.07
CA ALA A 146 -13.18 5.19 -4.74
C ALA A 146 -12.06 5.34 -5.77
N GLU A 147 -11.99 6.52 -6.40
CA GLU A 147 -10.85 6.87 -7.21
C GLU A 147 -9.68 7.23 -6.30
N ILE A 148 -8.49 6.82 -6.72
CA ILE A 148 -7.27 7.13 -5.99
C ILE A 148 -6.93 8.60 -6.22
N ASN A 149 -7.53 9.49 -5.43
CA ASN A 149 -7.29 10.92 -5.48
C ASN A 149 -6.19 11.30 -4.48
N THR A 150 -4.92 11.00 -4.77
CA THR A 150 -3.78 11.24 -3.87
C THR A 150 -3.86 10.62 -2.46
N SER A 151 -5.00 10.07 -2.03
CA SER A 151 -5.29 9.62 -0.66
C SER A 151 -4.90 8.16 -0.38
N VAL A 152 -4.52 7.39 -1.42
CA VAL A 152 -4.09 5.99 -1.26
C VAL A 152 -2.57 5.85 -1.27
N PHE A 153 -1.83 6.86 -1.76
CA PHE A 153 -0.35 6.94 -1.72
C PHE A 153 0.15 8.41 -1.87
N ALA A 154 -0.21 9.34 -0.98
CA ALA A 154 0.34 10.71 -1.02
C ALA A 154 1.65 10.83 -0.24
N LEU A 155 2.63 11.48 -0.88
CA LEU A 155 3.75 12.12 -0.22
C LEU A 155 3.24 13.45 0.38
N GLY A 156 2.76 13.44 1.62
CA GLY A 156 2.38 14.65 2.34
C GLY A 156 3.56 15.23 3.13
N PHE A 157 4.03 16.44 2.79
CA PHE A 157 4.83 17.28 3.68
C PHE A 157 3.90 18.25 4.41
N GLY A 158 3.78 18.16 5.74
CA GLY A 158 3.02 19.15 6.50
C GLY A 158 2.83 18.82 7.98
N GLN A 159 3.13 19.79 8.84
CA GLN A 159 3.00 19.70 10.29
C GLN A 159 1.52 19.92 10.70
N GLY A 160 0.88 18.89 11.26
CA GLY A 160 -0.31 19.04 12.11
C GLY A 160 -1.71 18.86 11.47
N VAL A 161 -2.05 17.67 10.96
CA VAL A 161 -3.47 17.34 10.70
C VAL A 161 -3.83 15.89 11.05
N THR A 162 -4.92 15.75 11.81
CA THR A 162 -5.85 14.61 11.90
C THR A 162 -7.20 15.13 11.37
N PRO A 163 -8.14 14.33 10.81
CA PRO A 163 -8.28 12.86 10.81
C PRO A 163 -8.25 12.22 9.41
N GLY A 164 -7.85 10.95 9.36
CA GLY A 164 -7.64 10.16 8.14
C GLY A 164 -6.18 9.78 7.95
N GLU A 165 -5.54 9.24 9.00
CA GLU A 165 -4.12 8.83 8.97
C GLU A 165 -3.92 7.60 8.08
N LEU A 166 -3.81 7.82 6.77
CA LEU A 166 -3.33 6.87 5.77
C LEU A 166 -2.24 7.56 4.95
N ILE A 167 -0.99 7.21 5.28
CA ILE A 167 0.26 7.58 4.59
C ILE A 167 0.39 9.09 4.34
N GLY A 168 0.53 9.85 5.42
CA GLY A 168 1.17 11.15 5.38
C GLY A 168 2.38 11.09 6.30
N LEU A 169 3.46 11.80 6.00
CA LEU A 169 4.42 12.16 7.04
C LEU A 169 3.67 13.06 8.03
N SER A 170 2.86 12.47 8.92
CA SER A 170 2.63 13.14 10.19
C SER A 170 4.02 13.13 10.82
N SER A 171 4.65 14.30 10.85
CA SER A 171 5.74 14.59 11.77
C SER A 171 5.14 14.57 13.17
N ALA A 172 4.59 13.43 13.58
CA ALA A 172 4.12 13.20 14.91
C ALA A 172 5.38 12.96 15.73
N GLN A 173 6.07 14.06 16.04
CA GLN A 173 7.23 14.09 16.92
C GLN A 173 6.94 13.52 18.32
N THR A 174 5.67 13.20 18.62
CA THR A 174 5.20 12.78 19.94
C THR A 174 4.09 11.72 19.93
N ALA A 175 3.62 11.20 18.79
CA ALA A 175 2.57 10.17 18.79
C ALA A 175 3.17 8.76 18.88
N SER A 176 2.51 7.90 19.64
CA SER A 176 2.88 6.49 19.79
C SER A 176 3.11 5.80 18.42
N PRO A 177 4.13 4.94 18.27
CA PRO A 177 4.32 4.09 17.11
C PRO A 177 3.26 2.97 17.02
N ASN A 178 2.33 2.86 17.98
CA ASN A 178 1.18 1.94 17.96
C ASN A 178 0.09 2.39 16.96
N LYS A 179 0.46 2.67 15.70
CA LYS A 179 -0.49 3.09 14.67
C LYS A 179 -1.38 1.95 14.25
N ALA A 180 -2.66 2.07 14.60
CA ALA A 180 -3.72 1.12 14.29
C ALA A 180 -4.24 1.23 12.85
N ASN A 181 -3.82 2.20 12.05
CA ASN A 181 -4.23 2.28 10.66
C ASN A 181 -3.16 1.68 9.75
N THR A 182 -3.57 1.15 8.61
CA THR A 182 -2.63 0.71 7.57
C THR A 182 -1.94 1.93 7.00
N GLY A 183 -0.61 1.93 6.93
CA GLY A 183 0.14 3.01 6.31
C GLY A 183 1.64 3.00 6.61
N LEU A 184 2.37 3.91 5.97
CA LEU A 184 3.78 4.18 6.23
C LEU A 184 3.89 5.50 7.01
N TYR A 185 4.52 5.44 8.17
CA TYR A 185 4.68 6.53 9.12
C TYR A 185 6.16 6.84 9.30
N SER A 186 6.52 8.11 9.52
CA SER A 186 7.90 8.53 9.78
C SER A 186 7.99 9.30 11.07
N TYR A 187 8.99 8.97 11.90
CA TYR A 187 9.20 9.57 13.21
C TYR A 187 10.62 10.13 13.25
N TYR A 188 10.77 11.39 13.71
CA TYR A 188 12.07 12.02 13.88
C TYR A 188 12.64 11.84 15.30
N ASN A 189 11.76 11.75 16.30
CA ASN A 189 12.04 11.40 17.69
C ASN A 189 10.89 10.48 18.14
N HIS A 190 11.12 9.18 18.30
CA HIS A 190 10.03 8.27 18.66
C HIS A 190 9.83 8.19 20.20
N PRO A 191 8.60 8.28 20.72
CA PRO A 191 8.36 8.27 22.16
C PRO A 191 8.39 6.87 22.82
N ASP A 192 8.16 5.78 22.08
CA ASP A 192 7.86 4.48 22.72
C ASP A 192 8.77 3.33 22.28
N GLY A 193 9.85 3.10 23.03
CA GLY A 193 10.45 1.76 23.21
C GLY A 193 10.90 0.98 21.96
N VAL A 194 10.91 1.58 20.77
CA VAL A 194 11.59 1.02 19.61
C VAL A 194 13.08 1.04 19.94
N PRO A 195 13.80 -0.08 19.87
CA PRO A 195 15.21 -0.11 20.24
C PRO A 195 16.04 0.80 19.31
N GLY A 196 16.75 1.76 19.91
CA GLY A 196 18.07 2.17 19.44
C GLY A 196 18.24 3.46 18.65
N PHE A 197 17.24 4.28 18.28
CA PHE A 197 17.48 5.37 17.31
C PHE A 197 16.62 6.64 17.50
N GLY A 198 17.10 7.76 16.98
CA GLY A 198 16.33 9.02 16.91
C GLY A 198 15.18 8.94 15.91
N ALA A 199 15.47 8.59 14.65
CA ALA A 199 14.49 8.58 13.55
C ALA A 199 14.24 7.19 12.94
N ILE A 200 12.96 6.88 12.68
CA ILE A 200 12.48 5.60 12.14
C ILE A 200 11.35 5.79 11.12
N SER A 201 11.19 4.82 10.22
CA SER A 201 10.00 4.64 9.39
C SER A 201 9.27 3.37 9.79
N VAL A 202 7.95 3.45 10.01
CA VAL A 202 7.11 2.33 10.43
C VAL A 202 6.06 2.06 9.36
N LEU A 203 6.08 0.85 8.80
CA LEU A 203 4.96 0.30 8.05
C LEU A 203 4.02 -0.40 9.03
N SER A 204 2.76 0.02 9.06
CA SER A 204 1.68 -0.66 9.78
C SER A 204 0.67 -1.21 8.79
N GLN A 205 0.15 -2.40 9.08
CA GLN A 205 -0.83 -3.06 8.23
C GLN A 205 -1.90 -3.75 9.08
N ALA A 206 -3.16 -3.46 8.78
CA ALA A 206 -4.28 -4.26 9.24
C ALA A 206 -4.26 -5.65 8.59
N TRP A 207 -4.36 -6.69 9.41
CA TRP A 207 -4.45 -8.04 8.89
C TRP A 207 -5.83 -8.23 8.24
N GLY A 208 -5.86 -8.45 6.93
CA GLY A 208 -7.09 -8.41 6.15
C GLY A 208 -8.13 -9.48 6.54
N HIS A 209 -7.70 -10.59 7.15
CA HIS A 209 -8.60 -11.63 7.64
C HIS A 209 -9.20 -11.31 9.01
N ASP A 210 -8.50 -10.54 9.84
CA ASP A 210 -8.96 -10.22 11.18
C ASP A 210 -8.62 -8.76 11.56
N PRO A 211 -9.59 -7.84 11.40
CA PRO A 211 -9.38 -6.39 11.58
C PRO A 211 -9.00 -5.95 13.00
N GLN A 212 -8.89 -6.86 13.96
CA GLN A 212 -8.36 -6.59 15.31
C GLN A 212 -6.82 -6.68 15.36
N TRP A 213 -6.15 -7.34 14.41
CA TRP A 213 -4.70 -7.50 14.42
C TRP A 213 -3.98 -6.52 13.50
N ARG A 214 -2.83 -6.03 13.97
CA ARG A 214 -1.91 -5.16 13.24
C ARG A 214 -0.54 -5.80 13.20
N ALA A 215 0.05 -5.84 12.00
CA ALA A 215 1.45 -6.14 11.82
C ALA A 215 2.22 -4.83 11.61
N GLN A 216 3.38 -4.72 12.25
CA GLN A 216 4.26 -3.57 12.08
C GLN A 216 5.68 -3.98 11.77
N LEU A 217 6.28 -3.25 10.84
CA LEU A 217 7.69 -3.30 10.48
C LEU A 217 8.26 -1.90 10.65
N SER A 218 9.38 -1.79 11.35
CA SER A 218 10.10 -0.53 11.57
C SER A 218 11.51 -0.64 11.00
N MET A 219 11.96 0.41 10.34
CA MET A 219 13.31 0.56 9.82
C MET A 219 13.91 1.87 10.36
N ALA A 220 15.12 1.79 10.90
CA ALA A 220 15.85 2.97 11.33
C ALA A 220 16.31 3.77 10.11
N VAL A 221 16.16 5.10 10.19
CA VAL A 221 16.59 6.02 9.12
C VAL A 221 18.06 6.38 9.28
N SER A 222 18.53 6.49 10.52
CA SER A 222 19.88 6.92 10.86
C SER A 222 20.71 5.83 11.55
N GLY A 223 20.32 4.56 11.41
CA GLY A 223 21.02 3.44 12.03
C GLY A 223 20.67 2.08 11.44
N ASP A 224 21.33 1.04 11.94
CA ASP A 224 21.33 -0.31 11.36
C ASP A 224 20.26 -1.20 12.01
N GLY A 225 19.00 -0.74 12.05
CA GLY A 225 17.94 -1.41 12.79
C GLY A 225 16.72 -1.75 11.94
N ILE A 226 16.35 -3.03 11.89
CA ILE A 226 15.03 -3.47 11.40
C ILE A 226 14.31 -4.21 12.52
N HIS A 227 13.06 -3.84 12.77
CA HIS A 227 12.26 -4.36 13.87
C HIS A 227 10.87 -4.75 13.40
N PHE A 228 10.28 -5.75 14.03
CA PHE A 228 8.89 -6.12 13.77
C PHE A 228 8.14 -6.42 15.06
N ARG A 229 6.82 -6.31 14.98
CA ARG A 229 5.89 -6.80 16.01
C ARG A 229 4.50 -6.99 15.43
N GLN A 230 3.63 -7.57 16.25
CA GLN A 230 2.19 -7.66 15.99
C GLN A 230 1.43 -7.24 17.24
N PHE A 231 0.31 -6.54 17.11
CA PHE A 231 -0.51 -6.15 18.25
C PHE A 231 -2.00 -6.15 17.92
N SER A 232 -2.83 -6.22 18.96
CA SER A 232 -4.28 -6.11 18.84
C SER A 232 -4.73 -4.68 19.10
N VAL A 233 -5.72 -4.19 18.36
CA VAL A 233 -6.36 -2.88 18.58
C VAL A 233 -7.53 -2.93 19.57
N ASN A 234 -7.80 -4.09 20.17
CA ASN A 234 -8.86 -4.25 21.15
C ASN A 234 -8.59 -3.38 22.39
N PRO A 235 -9.62 -2.74 22.98
CA PRO A 235 -9.45 -1.93 24.19
C PRO A 235 -8.74 -2.70 25.31
N GLY A 236 -7.67 -2.10 25.87
CA GLY A 236 -6.86 -2.71 26.93
C GLY A 236 -5.75 -3.66 26.46
N ALA A 237 -5.66 -3.97 25.17
CA ALA A 237 -4.53 -4.72 24.62
C ALA A 237 -3.27 -3.83 24.62
N THR A 238 -2.20 -4.29 25.29
CA THR A 238 -0.90 -3.61 25.26
C THR A 238 -0.09 -4.13 24.07
N ALA A 239 0.51 -3.23 23.30
CA ALA A 239 1.40 -3.63 22.21
C ALA A 239 2.64 -4.35 22.78
N PRO A 240 3.01 -5.53 22.28
CA PRO A 240 4.20 -6.22 22.76
C PRO A 240 5.47 -5.47 22.36
N ASN A 241 6.56 -5.81 23.05
CA ASN A 241 7.88 -5.29 22.73
C ASN A 241 8.26 -5.60 21.28
N TRP A 242 9.02 -4.68 20.69
CA TRP A 242 9.61 -4.86 19.37
C TRP A 242 10.62 -6.00 19.37
N ARG A 243 10.66 -6.74 18.27
CA ARG A 243 11.68 -7.76 18.01
C ARG A 243 12.65 -7.24 16.97
N SER A 244 13.95 -7.30 17.25
CA SER A 244 15.01 -6.87 16.34
C SER A 244 15.41 -8.00 15.40
N ILE A 245 15.65 -7.67 14.13
CA ILE A 245 16.29 -8.55 13.16
C ILE A 245 17.79 -8.33 13.25
N LEU A 246 18.53 -9.41 13.52
CA LEU A 246 19.99 -9.39 13.52
C LEU A 246 20.50 -9.48 12.08
N HIS A 247 21.41 -8.58 11.73
CA HIS A 247 22.14 -8.56 10.48
C HIS A 247 23.58 -8.08 10.70
N ASN A 248 24.44 -8.18 9.68
CA ASN A 248 25.87 -7.91 9.82
C ASN A 248 26.20 -6.52 10.41
N GLY A 249 25.35 -5.52 10.16
CA GLY A 249 25.53 -4.15 10.68
C GLY A 249 25.25 -4.00 12.18
N ASN A 250 24.30 -4.76 12.73
CA ASN A 250 23.92 -4.64 14.16
C ASN A 250 24.28 -5.84 15.02
N ALA A 251 24.68 -6.96 14.43
CA ALA A 251 25.20 -8.12 15.14
C ALA A 251 26.55 -7.82 15.83
N ILE A 252 27.30 -6.83 15.32
CA ILE A 252 28.65 -6.47 15.79
C ILE A 252 28.59 -5.37 16.88
N SER A 253 27.62 -4.45 16.82
CA SER A 253 27.62 -3.26 17.69
C SER A 253 27.01 -3.43 19.08
N GLY A 254 26.39 -4.59 19.37
CA GLY A 254 25.84 -4.89 20.70
C GLY A 254 26.89 -5.26 21.76
N VAL A 255 28.18 -5.31 21.40
CA VAL A 255 29.28 -5.76 22.30
C VAL A 255 30.52 -4.86 22.15
N PHE A 256 30.36 -3.52 22.18
CA PHE A 256 31.50 -2.59 22.08
C PHE A 256 32.10 -2.10 23.41
N ASP A 257 31.59 -2.55 24.57
CA ASP A 257 32.21 -2.25 25.88
C ASP A 257 33.21 -3.32 26.38
N ALA A 258 33.62 -4.27 25.53
CA ALA A 258 34.70 -5.20 25.86
C ALA A 258 36.04 -4.69 25.30
N GLY A 259 36.91 -4.21 26.19
CA GLY A 259 38.17 -3.53 25.89
C GLY A 259 39.23 -4.29 25.06
N PRO A 260 40.35 -3.62 24.74
CA PRO A 260 41.24 -3.96 23.63
C PRO A 260 42.26 -5.02 24.03
N SER A 261 42.06 -6.26 23.60
CA SER A 261 43.08 -7.30 23.67
C SER A 261 42.77 -8.42 22.68
N GLY A 262 43.16 -8.25 21.42
CA GLY A 262 43.24 -9.28 20.36
C GLY A 262 42.41 -10.56 20.59
N VAL A 263 41.08 -10.46 20.44
CA VAL A 263 40.16 -11.56 20.76
C VAL A 263 39.79 -12.29 19.47
N LEU A 264 40.06 -13.60 19.41
CA LEU A 264 39.37 -14.53 18.52
C LEU A 264 37.85 -14.25 18.58
N PRO A 265 37.06 -14.39 17.50
CA PRO A 265 35.65 -14.00 17.49
C PRO A 265 34.75 -14.95 18.32
N ILE A 266 35.00 -15.01 19.64
CA ILE A 266 34.23 -15.72 20.65
C ILE A 266 32.91 -14.97 20.93
N ASN A 267 32.80 -13.70 20.51
CA ASN A 267 31.59 -12.88 20.64
C ASN A 267 30.63 -13.06 19.46
N SER A 268 30.46 -14.30 19.02
CA SER A 268 29.61 -14.63 17.88
C SER A 268 28.41 -15.41 18.38
N GLY A 269 27.19 -15.01 18.01
CA GLY A 269 25.98 -15.76 18.35
C GLY A 269 26.06 -17.20 17.80
N LEU A 270 25.61 -18.18 18.59
CA LEU A 270 25.41 -19.55 18.13
C LEU A 270 24.34 -19.53 17.02
N ILE A 271 24.71 -19.90 15.80
CA ILE A 271 23.78 -19.92 14.64
C ILE A 271 23.30 -21.32 14.31
N GLU A 272 24.09 -22.34 14.65
CA GLU A 272 23.78 -23.73 14.34
C GLU A 272 24.40 -24.66 15.39
N ARG A 273 23.61 -25.64 15.83
CA ARG A 273 24.07 -26.79 16.61
C ARG A 273 23.54 -28.06 15.96
N GLY A 274 24.33 -29.13 15.96
CA GLY A 274 23.89 -30.41 15.44
C GLY A 274 24.59 -31.58 16.10
N GLY A 275 23.97 -32.77 15.99
CA GLY A 275 24.53 -34.03 16.47
C GLY A 275 23.78 -34.69 17.62
N THR A 276 24.46 -35.61 18.29
CA THR A 276 24.02 -36.38 19.45
C THR A 276 24.89 -36.08 20.67
N LEU A 277 24.60 -36.71 21.81
CA LEU A 277 25.37 -36.53 23.06
C LEU A 277 26.87 -36.79 22.88
N ASP A 278 27.22 -37.81 22.08
CA ASP A 278 28.59 -38.26 21.90
C ASP A 278 29.29 -37.62 20.68
N ASN A 279 28.52 -37.03 19.76
CA ASN A 279 29.06 -36.42 18.55
C ASN A 279 28.28 -35.15 18.23
N TRP A 280 28.87 -33.98 18.42
CA TRP A 280 28.19 -32.71 18.24
C TRP A 280 29.09 -31.64 17.63
N TYR A 281 28.48 -30.58 17.10
CA TYR A 281 29.19 -29.38 16.69
C TYR A 281 28.39 -28.10 17.02
N PHE A 282 29.12 -27.00 17.14
CA PHE A 282 28.59 -25.64 17.23
C PHE A 282 29.22 -24.78 16.14
N ARG A 283 28.39 -23.98 15.46
CA ARG A 283 28.84 -22.89 14.58
C ARG A 283 28.40 -21.57 15.12
N PHE A 284 29.33 -20.62 15.10
CA PHE A 284 29.09 -19.27 15.53
C PHE A 284 29.13 -18.31 14.34
N ALA A 285 28.38 -17.22 14.43
CA ALA A 285 28.23 -16.23 13.37
C ALA A 285 29.57 -15.70 12.81
N GLY A 286 30.57 -15.46 13.66
CA GLY A 286 31.92 -15.01 13.27
C GLY A 286 32.84 -16.10 12.74
N GLY A 287 32.29 -17.22 12.28
CA GLY A 287 33.03 -18.23 11.53
C GLY A 287 33.68 -19.33 12.36
N LEU A 288 33.69 -19.21 13.68
CA LEU A 288 34.18 -20.26 14.58
C LEU A 288 33.29 -21.51 14.49
N GLN A 289 33.91 -22.66 14.35
CA GLN A 289 33.29 -23.97 14.50
C GLN A 289 34.05 -24.77 15.56
N ILE A 290 33.30 -25.40 16.46
CA ILE A 290 33.80 -26.38 17.41
C ILE A 290 33.09 -27.69 17.13
N CYS A 291 33.85 -28.75 16.85
CA CYS A 291 33.31 -30.09 16.63
C CYS A 291 33.91 -31.04 17.67
N GLN A 292 33.08 -31.88 18.27
CA GLN A 292 33.50 -32.93 19.19
C GLN A 292 32.90 -34.27 18.79
N GLN A 293 33.73 -35.32 18.75
CA GLN A 293 33.28 -36.69 18.49
C GLN A 293 33.91 -37.66 19.48
N ARG A 294 33.14 -38.66 19.89
CA ARG A 294 33.57 -39.66 20.87
C ARG A 294 33.52 -41.06 20.28
N PHE A 295 34.54 -41.86 20.59
CA PHE A 295 34.55 -43.29 20.29
C PHE A 295 35.17 -44.09 21.43
N THR A 296 34.94 -45.40 21.41
CA THR A 296 35.54 -46.35 22.35
C THR A 296 36.36 -47.36 21.59
N GLY A 297 37.52 -47.70 22.15
CA GLY A 297 38.40 -48.75 21.63
C GLY A 297 39.27 -48.32 20.45
N TYR A 298 40.51 -48.79 20.47
CA TYR A 298 41.50 -48.63 19.41
C TYR A 298 42.56 -49.72 19.47
N THR A 299 43.24 -49.96 18.34
CA THR A 299 44.26 -51.02 18.17
C THR A 299 45.62 -50.39 17.92
N ALA A 300 46.66 -50.96 18.55
CA ALA A 300 48.05 -50.52 18.41
C ALA A 300 48.45 -50.42 16.94
N GLY A 301 49.02 -49.29 16.54
CA GLY A 301 49.53 -49.05 15.19
C GLY A 301 48.48 -48.89 14.09
N VAL A 302 47.18 -48.92 14.40
CA VAL A 302 46.08 -48.78 13.42
C VAL A 302 45.46 -47.38 13.50
N ALA A 303 45.60 -46.58 12.44
CA ALA A 303 45.05 -45.24 12.38
C ALA A 303 43.52 -45.29 12.23
N ARG A 304 42.80 -44.67 13.16
CA ARG A 304 41.36 -44.48 13.08
C ARG A 304 41.08 -43.18 12.33
N ASN A 305 40.55 -43.29 11.11
CA ASN A 305 40.13 -42.16 10.29
C ASN A 305 38.60 -41.99 10.37
N VAL A 306 38.15 -40.83 10.83
CA VAL A 306 36.71 -40.55 11.01
C VAL A 306 36.40 -39.17 10.42
N GLY A 307 35.32 -39.10 9.64
CA GLY A 307 34.81 -37.84 9.11
C GLY A 307 34.20 -36.97 10.21
N TRP A 308 34.47 -35.67 10.15
CA TRP A 308 33.83 -34.70 11.03
C TRP A 308 32.32 -34.71 10.81
N LEU A 309 31.55 -34.55 11.90
CA LEU A 309 30.10 -34.40 11.80
C LEU A 309 29.69 -33.17 10.97
N ALA A 310 30.52 -32.11 11.02
CA ALA A 310 30.45 -30.95 10.16
C ALA A 310 31.86 -30.63 9.64
N GLY A 311 32.03 -30.55 8.32
CA GLY A 311 33.30 -30.17 7.71
C GLY A 311 33.73 -28.75 8.08
N PHE A 312 35.03 -28.51 8.10
CA PHE A 312 35.64 -27.19 8.23
C PHE A 312 35.93 -26.61 6.83
N ALA A 313 35.98 -25.28 6.73
CA ALA A 313 36.30 -24.59 5.47
C ALA A 313 37.79 -24.77 5.10
N ASP A 314 38.65 -24.83 6.11
CA ASP A 314 40.09 -25.02 6.05
C ASP A 314 40.55 -26.05 7.10
N THR A 315 41.87 -26.28 7.19
CA THR A 315 42.40 -27.18 8.23
C THR A 315 42.16 -26.56 9.60
N PRO A 316 41.53 -27.27 10.56
CA PRO A 316 41.26 -26.72 11.88
C PRO A 316 42.51 -26.19 12.55
N VAL A 317 42.41 -25.03 13.20
CA VAL A 317 43.52 -24.37 13.90
C VAL A 317 43.98 -25.20 15.10
N ALA A 318 43.08 -25.95 15.72
CA ALA A 318 43.41 -26.88 16.79
C ALA A 318 42.66 -28.20 16.63
N VAL A 319 43.37 -29.32 16.77
CA VAL A 319 42.82 -30.66 16.87
C VAL A 319 43.51 -31.36 18.04
N PHE A 320 42.74 -31.79 19.02
CA PHE A 320 43.27 -32.47 20.20
C PHE A 320 42.35 -33.60 20.63
N HIS A 321 42.94 -34.54 21.37
CA HIS A 321 42.25 -35.70 21.89
C HIS A 321 42.34 -35.71 23.42
N SER A 322 41.32 -36.27 24.05
CA SER A 322 41.32 -36.62 25.47
C SER A 322 41.03 -38.11 25.58
N VAL A 323 41.94 -38.86 26.20
CA VAL A 323 41.77 -40.29 26.47
C VAL A 323 41.31 -40.45 27.92
N TYR A 324 40.09 -40.94 28.11
CA TYR A 324 39.59 -41.33 29.42
C TYR A 324 39.86 -42.83 29.62
N PRO A 325 40.76 -43.20 30.55
CA PRO A 325 41.14 -44.59 30.75
C PRO A 325 39.99 -45.38 31.36
N SER A 326 39.72 -46.57 30.81
CA SER A 326 38.83 -47.55 31.44
C SER A 326 39.61 -48.54 32.31
N VAL A 327 40.86 -48.82 31.95
CA VAL A 327 41.75 -49.76 32.69
C VAL A 327 43.17 -49.20 32.83
N ASN A 328 43.77 -48.70 31.74
CA ASN A 328 45.14 -48.17 31.73
C ASN A 328 45.22 -46.83 31.01
N TRP A 329 46.13 -45.96 31.46
CA TRP A 329 46.46 -44.71 30.78
C TRP A 329 47.24 -44.98 29.50
N ASP A 330 46.86 -44.29 28.43
CA ASP A 330 47.58 -44.29 27.18
C ASP A 330 48.38 -43.01 27.01
N THR A 331 49.69 -43.12 27.11
CA THR A 331 50.62 -41.99 26.95
C THR A 331 51.20 -41.90 25.54
N THR A 332 50.79 -42.79 24.64
CA THR A 332 51.31 -42.91 23.26
C THR A 332 50.33 -42.38 22.21
N ALA A 333 49.13 -42.00 22.64
CA ALA A 333 48.08 -41.48 21.77
C ALA A 333 48.52 -40.19 21.05
N ARG A 334 48.24 -40.13 19.74
CA ARG A 334 48.49 -38.97 18.89
C ARG A 334 47.33 -38.74 17.94
N SER A 335 47.10 -37.47 17.61
CA SER A 335 46.03 -37.07 16.71
C SER A 335 46.40 -35.90 15.82
N TYR A 336 45.79 -35.85 14.64
CA TYR A 336 45.78 -34.70 13.76
C TYR A 336 44.47 -34.67 12.96
N GLY A 337 44.20 -33.59 12.23
CA GLY A 337 43.01 -33.50 11.39
C GLY A 337 43.21 -32.61 10.18
N ASN A 338 42.29 -32.75 9.23
CA ASN A 338 42.15 -31.89 8.07
C ASN A 338 40.71 -31.34 8.03
N ALA A 339 40.36 -30.64 6.94
CA ALA A 339 39.04 -30.03 6.79
C ALA A 339 37.86 -31.02 6.90
N GLY A 340 38.04 -32.28 6.49
CA GLY A 340 36.96 -33.28 6.41
C GLY A 340 37.00 -34.38 7.47
N SER A 341 38.14 -34.58 8.14
CA SER A 341 38.36 -35.77 8.99
C SER A 341 39.42 -35.53 10.07
N TYR A 342 39.41 -36.41 11.08
CA TYR A 342 40.53 -36.57 12.01
C TYR A 342 41.11 -37.99 11.94
N PHE A 343 42.34 -38.06 12.44
CA PHE A 343 43.11 -39.28 12.55
C PHE A 343 43.57 -39.44 14.00
N PHE A 344 43.31 -40.61 14.58
CA PHE A 344 43.80 -41.00 15.90
C PHE A 344 44.65 -42.26 15.78
N LEU A 345 45.80 -42.30 16.47
CA LEU A 345 46.68 -43.46 16.55
C LEU A 345 47.20 -43.62 17.98
N SER A 346 47.43 -44.86 18.39
CA SER A 346 48.13 -45.23 19.62
C SER A 346 49.09 -46.39 19.34
N ASP A 347 50.14 -46.53 20.15
CA ASP A 347 51.02 -47.71 20.15
C ASP A 347 50.47 -48.84 21.04
N GLN A 348 49.30 -48.65 21.65
CA GLN A 348 48.64 -49.61 22.53
C GLN A 348 47.25 -50.00 22.00
N THR A 349 46.86 -51.25 22.27
CA THR A 349 45.50 -51.73 22.05
C THR A 349 44.73 -51.64 23.36
N LEU A 350 43.81 -50.69 23.46
CA LEU A 350 43.06 -50.43 24.68
C LEU A 350 41.58 -50.17 24.36
N ASN A 351 40.72 -50.42 25.36
CA ASN A 351 39.28 -50.16 25.29
C ASN A 351 38.91 -48.86 26.02
N ASN A 352 39.71 -47.81 25.82
CA ASN A 352 39.49 -46.51 26.44
C ASN A 352 38.47 -45.69 25.64
N ILE A 353 37.88 -44.69 26.29
CA ILE A 353 37.03 -43.69 25.63
C ILE A 353 37.94 -42.57 25.14
N VAL A 354 37.80 -42.21 23.86
CA VAL A 354 38.51 -41.09 23.25
C VAL A 354 37.52 -40.03 22.83
N THR A 355 37.75 -38.80 23.27
CA THR A 355 37.03 -37.61 22.81
C THR A 355 37.97 -36.78 21.94
N MET A 356 37.57 -36.60 20.68
CA MET A 356 38.26 -35.77 19.70
C MET A 356 37.58 -34.42 19.62
N THR A 357 38.33 -33.34 19.75
CA THR A 357 37.82 -31.97 19.64
C THR A 357 38.63 -31.20 18.62
N ALA A 358 37.94 -30.48 17.73
CA ALA A 358 38.55 -29.58 16.76
C ALA A 358 37.92 -28.19 16.81
N ILE A 359 38.77 -27.19 16.61
CA ILE A 359 38.42 -25.77 16.57
C ILE A 359 38.97 -25.17 15.28
N GLY A 360 38.10 -24.57 14.46
CA GLY A 360 38.47 -24.06 13.14
C GLY A 360 37.38 -23.18 12.54
N ARG A 361 37.45 -22.90 11.24
CA ARG A 361 36.46 -22.08 10.54
C ARG A 361 35.46 -22.94 9.77
N TRP A 362 34.20 -22.50 9.68
CA TRP A 362 33.17 -23.16 8.84
C TRP A 362 32.85 -22.39 7.55
N HIS A 363 33.37 -21.17 7.39
CA HIS A 363 33.32 -20.38 6.17
C HIS A 363 34.61 -19.59 5.96
N ALA A 364 34.92 -19.28 4.69
CA ALA A 364 36.14 -18.61 4.25
C ALA A 364 36.28 -17.17 4.77
#